data_AF-A0A8C3QQ51-F1
#
_entry.id   AF-A0A8C3QQ51-F1
#
_cell.length_a   1.000
_cell.length_b   1.000
_cell.length_c   1.000
_cell.angle_alpha   90.00
_cell.angle_beta   90.00
_cell.angle_gamma   90.00
#
_symmetry.space_group_name_H-M   'P 1'
#
loop_
_entity.id
_entity.type
_entity.pdbx_description
1 polymer ?
#
loop_
_entity_poly.entity_id
_entity_poly.type
_entity_poly.pdbx_seq_one_letter_code
_entity_poly.pdbx_strand_id
1 'polypeptide(L)'
;MRHNCAPRDVTAAHRGEGHGARAGPNRTGGSRAGPNRTGAEPDRSRAGSGAMSRPLDDEKLRVQQLRALRRRWLRDQELSPREPVLPPRKLGPVAAFWERFLQPGDAWRQQVHNFYQGGRFVMLRVLLPAWVITYYLKYHVQKLPHGTVVTNPRIFPGDRILETGEIMPPLKDELHKHH
;
A
#
# COMPACT_ATOMS: atom_id res chain seq x y z
N MET A 1 -35.96 -28.02 47.32
CA MET A 1 -35.18 -29.24 47.05
C MET A 1 -35.77 -29.96 45.85
N ARG A 2 -35.11 -29.86 44.69
CA ARG A 2 -35.16 -30.84 43.59
C ARG A 2 -34.04 -30.44 42.63
N HIS A 3 -32.99 -31.25 42.64
CA HIS A 3 -31.86 -31.20 41.74
C HIS A 3 -32.34 -31.35 40.31
N ASN A 4 -31.73 -30.63 39.36
CA ASN A 4 -31.72 -31.10 37.99
C ASN A 4 -30.31 -30.99 37.41
N CYS A 5 -29.92 -32.15 36.88
CA CYS A 5 -28.61 -32.48 36.36
C CYS A 5 -28.33 -31.79 35.03
N ALA A 6 -27.06 -31.49 34.81
CA ALA A 6 -26.51 -31.34 33.48
C ALA A 6 -26.57 -32.66 32.70
N PRO A 7 -26.54 -32.59 31.37
CA PRO A 7 -25.74 -33.54 30.62
C PRO A 7 -24.72 -32.82 29.73
N ARG A 8 -23.52 -33.41 29.72
CA ARG A 8 -22.45 -33.15 28.77
C ARG A 8 -22.56 -34.13 27.59
N ASP A 9 -22.08 -33.62 26.46
CA ASP A 9 -21.58 -34.29 25.26
C ASP A 9 -22.58 -35.02 24.35
N VAL A 10 -22.53 -34.68 23.06
CA VAL A 10 -22.13 -35.59 21.96
C VAL A 10 -22.04 -34.77 20.65
N THR A 11 -20.80 -34.66 20.19
CA THR A 11 -20.31 -34.74 18.80
C THR A 11 -21.34 -34.61 17.66
N ALA A 12 -21.25 -33.51 16.91
CA ALA A 12 -22.02 -33.32 15.68
C ALA A 12 -21.11 -33.03 14.48
N ALA A 13 -21.41 -33.77 13.41
CA ALA A 13 -21.25 -33.41 11.99
C ALA A 13 -19.87 -33.54 11.34
N HIS A 14 -19.63 -34.73 10.80
CA HIS A 14 -19.06 -34.92 9.47
C HIS A 14 -19.73 -33.97 8.45
N ARG A 15 -18.94 -33.16 7.75
CA ARG A 15 -19.38 -32.44 6.54
C ARG A 15 -18.42 -32.78 5.42
N GLY A 16 -18.92 -33.51 4.43
CA GLY A 16 -18.18 -33.93 3.25
C GLY A 16 -17.68 -32.74 2.43
N GLU A 17 -16.42 -32.82 2.02
CA GLU A 17 -15.82 -31.94 1.03
C GLU A 17 -16.27 -32.35 -0.37
N GLY A 18 -16.83 -31.39 -1.09
CA GLY A 18 -17.18 -31.52 -2.50
C GLY A 18 -15.97 -31.23 -3.37
N HIS A 19 -15.59 -32.20 -4.20
CA HIS A 19 -14.70 -31.99 -5.34
C HIS A 19 -15.54 -31.72 -6.60
N GLY A 20 -15.78 -30.44 -6.88
CA GLY A 20 -16.30 -29.98 -8.18
C GLY A 20 -15.15 -29.77 -9.16
N ALA A 21 -14.76 -30.80 -9.89
CA ALA A 21 -13.85 -30.68 -11.03
C ALA A 21 -14.66 -30.26 -12.28
N ARG A 22 -14.48 -28.99 -12.68
CA ARG A 22 -15.08 -28.38 -13.87
C ARG A 22 -14.31 -28.83 -15.12
N ALA A 23 -14.84 -29.84 -15.81
CA ALA A 23 -14.39 -30.21 -17.16
C ALA A 23 -14.89 -29.18 -18.18
N GLY A 24 -13.98 -28.48 -18.86
CA GLY A 24 -14.27 -27.68 -20.04
C GLY A 24 -14.04 -28.49 -21.32
N PRO A 25 -14.93 -28.47 -22.32
CA PRO A 25 -14.70 -29.19 -23.57
C PRO A 25 -13.76 -28.40 -24.47
N ASN A 26 -12.63 -29.02 -24.76
CA ASN A 26 -11.63 -28.59 -25.74
C ASN A 26 -12.16 -28.88 -27.15
N ARG A 27 -12.46 -27.84 -27.94
CA ARG A 27 -12.82 -27.96 -29.37
C ARG A 27 -11.55 -27.81 -30.21
N THR A 28 -10.99 -28.93 -30.65
CA THR A 28 -10.02 -28.95 -31.76
C THR A 28 -10.26 -30.18 -32.63
N GLY A 29 -10.20 -30.00 -33.95
CA GLY A 29 -9.85 -31.08 -34.88
C GLY A 29 -10.98 -31.77 -35.65
N GLY A 30 -11.85 -31.02 -36.34
CA GLY A 30 -12.70 -31.58 -37.40
C GLY A 30 -11.99 -31.54 -38.76
N SER A 31 -11.16 -32.54 -39.04
CA SER A 31 -10.58 -32.78 -40.37
C SER A 31 -11.67 -33.22 -41.34
N ARG A 32 -11.90 -32.47 -42.42
CA ARG A 32 -12.73 -32.92 -43.54
C ARG A 32 -11.93 -32.77 -44.84
N ALA A 33 -11.59 -33.93 -45.37
CA ALA A 33 -10.98 -34.12 -46.68
C ALA A 33 -11.79 -33.42 -47.77
N GLY A 34 -11.10 -32.65 -48.61
CA GLY A 34 -11.65 -32.12 -49.86
C GLY A 34 -11.54 -33.15 -50.99
N PRO A 35 -12.44 -33.11 -51.99
CA PRO A 35 -12.22 -33.84 -53.24
C PRO A 35 -11.40 -32.99 -54.22
N ASN A 36 -10.53 -33.70 -54.93
CA ASN A 36 -9.75 -33.32 -56.10
C ASN A 36 -10.30 -32.14 -56.92
N ARG A 37 -9.43 -31.16 -57.22
CA ARG A 37 -9.48 -30.42 -58.48
C ARG A 37 -8.07 -30.33 -59.08
N THR A 38 -7.93 -31.11 -60.13
CA THR A 38 -6.97 -31.02 -61.23
C THR A 38 -6.60 -29.58 -61.56
N GLY A 39 -5.31 -29.41 -61.82
CA GLY A 39 -4.71 -28.16 -62.26
C GLY A 39 -5.42 -27.58 -63.48
N ALA A 40 -5.69 -26.29 -63.39
CA ALA A 40 -5.74 -25.39 -64.51
C ALA A 40 -4.90 -24.18 -64.09
N GLU A 41 -3.71 -24.10 -64.67
CA GLU A 41 -2.79 -22.98 -64.55
C GLU A 41 -3.50 -21.73 -65.11
N PRO A 42 -3.61 -20.62 -64.36
CA PRO A 42 -4.12 -19.38 -64.94
C PRO A 42 -2.98 -18.68 -65.66
N ASP A 43 -3.20 -18.58 -66.97
CA ASP A 43 -2.53 -17.71 -67.92
C ASP A 43 -2.19 -16.33 -67.32
N ARG A 44 -0.94 -15.93 -67.52
CA ARG A 44 -0.23 -14.76 -66.98
C ARG A 44 -0.70 -13.43 -67.59
N SER A 45 -1.90 -13.38 -68.15
CA SER A 45 -2.25 -12.40 -69.17
C SER A 45 -3.48 -11.58 -68.79
N ARG A 46 -3.55 -11.06 -67.55
CA ARG A 46 -4.47 -9.97 -67.20
C ARG A 46 -4.10 -9.18 -65.95
N ALA A 47 -2.81 -8.95 -65.72
CA ALA A 47 -2.39 -7.94 -64.75
C ALA A 47 -2.47 -6.57 -65.43
N GLY A 48 -3.62 -5.87 -65.33
CA GLY A 48 -3.67 -4.52 -65.89
C GLY A 48 -4.95 -3.70 -65.77
N SER A 49 -6.10 -4.26 -65.39
CA SER A 49 -7.34 -3.47 -65.48
C SER A 49 -8.45 -3.79 -64.47
N GLY A 50 -8.09 -4.35 -63.31
CA GLY A 50 -9.05 -4.63 -62.22
C GLY A 50 -8.61 -4.16 -60.83
N ALA A 51 -7.37 -3.67 -60.70
CA ALA A 51 -6.79 -3.26 -59.41
C ALA A 51 -7.16 -1.82 -59.01
N MET A 52 -7.78 -1.02 -59.89
CA MET A 52 -8.05 0.41 -59.62
C MET A 52 -9.40 0.67 -58.95
N SER A 53 -10.35 -0.27 -59.00
CA SER A 53 -11.67 -0.18 -58.35
C SER A 53 -11.90 -1.18 -57.22
N ARG A 54 -11.06 -2.22 -57.08
CA ARG A 54 -11.04 -3.10 -55.89
C ARG A 54 -10.32 -2.59 -54.62
N PRO A 55 -9.72 -1.38 -54.53
CA PRO A 55 -9.18 -0.94 -53.24
C PRO A 55 -10.20 -0.14 -52.44
N LEU A 56 -10.94 0.79 -53.05
CA LEU A 56 -11.59 1.86 -52.28
C LEU A 56 -12.88 1.45 -51.56
N ASP A 57 -13.78 0.71 -52.21
CA ASP A 57 -15.08 0.42 -51.59
C ASP A 57 -15.01 -0.75 -50.59
N ASP A 58 -14.17 -1.75 -50.87
CA ASP A 58 -13.85 -2.82 -49.92
C ASP A 58 -13.07 -2.28 -48.70
N GLU A 59 -12.16 -1.32 -48.90
CA GLU A 59 -11.43 -0.65 -47.83
C GLU A 59 -12.35 0.26 -47.00
N LYS A 60 -13.28 0.98 -47.63
CA LYS A 60 -14.32 1.73 -46.91
C LYS A 60 -15.20 0.81 -46.06
N LEU A 61 -15.65 -0.32 -46.62
CA LEU A 61 -16.45 -1.31 -45.89
C LEU A 61 -15.68 -1.87 -44.69
N ARG A 62 -14.41 -2.25 -44.91
CA ARG A 62 -13.51 -2.74 -43.88
C ARG A 62 -13.25 -1.71 -42.78
N VAL A 63 -13.04 -0.44 -43.14
CA VAL A 63 -12.83 0.65 -42.18
C VAL A 63 -14.10 0.93 -41.38
N GLN A 64 -15.28 0.86 -42.00
CA GLN A 64 -16.55 0.98 -41.28
C GLN A 64 -16.75 -0.16 -40.27
N GLN A 65 -16.43 -1.40 -40.66
CA GLN A 65 -16.46 -2.57 -39.77
C GLN A 65 -15.48 -2.41 -38.61
N LEU A 66 -14.24 -1.98 -38.88
CA LEU A 66 -13.23 -1.71 -37.83
C LEU A 66 -13.67 -0.59 -36.90
N ARG A 67 -14.29 0.49 -37.40
CA ARG A 67 -14.85 1.56 -36.55
C ARG A 67 -16.01 1.08 -35.69
N ALA A 68 -16.84 0.16 -36.19
CA ALA A 68 -17.92 -0.43 -35.41
C ALA A 68 -17.37 -1.32 -34.27
N LEU A 69 -16.39 -2.17 -34.57
CA LEU A 69 -15.69 -3.00 -33.59
C LEU A 69 -14.95 -2.15 -32.56
N ARG A 70 -14.22 -1.12 -32.99
CA ARG A 70 -13.49 -0.22 -32.10
C ARG A 70 -14.41 0.52 -31.14
N ARG A 71 -15.58 0.98 -31.59
CA ARG A 71 -16.58 1.65 -30.74
C ARG A 71 -17.26 0.70 -29.74
N ARG A 72 -17.33 -0.59 -30.03
CA ARG A 72 -17.80 -1.60 -29.06
C ARG A 72 -16.70 -1.93 -28.06
N TRP A 73 -15.49 -2.17 -28.54
CA TRP A 73 -14.33 -2.43 -27.69
C TRP A 73 -14.03 -1.28 -26.73
N LEU A 74 -14.13 -0.02 -27.17
CA LEU A 74 -13.96 1.15 -26.30
C LEU A 74 -15.04 1.25 -25.22
N ARG A 75 -16.28 0.86 -25.52
CA ARG A 75 -17.35 0.78 -24.51
C ARG A 75 -17.12 -0.37 -23.53
N ASP A 76 -16.56 -1.49 -24.00
CA ASP A 76 -16.19 -2.61 -23.14
C ASP A 76 -14.97 -2.29 -22.25
N GLN A 77 -14.23 -1.21 -22.52
CA GLN A 77 -13.16 -0.69 -21.66
C GLN A 77 -13.67 0.29 -20.59
N GLU A 78 -14.94 0.72 -20.64
CA GLU A 78 -15.53 1.50 -19.57
C GLU A 78 -15.75 0.57 -18.37
N LEU A 79 -14.81 0.59 -17.43
CA LEU A 79 -14.94 -0.15 -16.17
C LEU A 79 -16.24 0.26 -15.47
N SER A 80 -17.05 -0.71 -15.11
CA SER A 80 -18.24 -0.42 -14.30
C SER A 80 -17.80 0.23 -12.97
N PRO A 81 -18.61 1.12 -12.37
CA PRO A 81 -18.27 1.75 -11.08
C PRO A 81 -18.02 0.76 -9.93
N ARG A 82 -18.29 -0.52 -10.15
CA ARG A 82 -18.20 -1.60 -9.16
C ARG A 82 -16.94 -2.44 -9.26
N GLU A 83 -16.00 -2.15 -10.15
CA GLU A 83 -14.71 -2.85 -10.19
C GLU A 83 -13.56 -1.84 -10.15
N PRO A 84 -12.47 -2.06 -9.39
CA PRO A 84 -12.04 -3.31 -8.77
C PRO A 84 -12.55 -3.53 -7.33
N VAL A 85 -13.27 -4.64 -7.10
CA VAL A 85 -13.62 -5.09 -5.73
C VAL A 85 -12.42 -5.81 -5.14
N LEU A 86 -11.54 -5.06 -4.49
CA LEU A 86 -10.59 -5.69 -3.58
C LEU A 86 -11.38 -6.41 -2.47
N PRO A 87 -11.00 -7.64 -2.10
CA PRO A 87 -11.63 -8.30 -0.97
C PRO A 87 -11.55 -7.39 0.26
N PRO A 88 -12.59 -7.35 1.10
CA PRO A 88 -12.60 -6.49 2.27
C PRO A 88 -11.31 -6.74 3.08
N ARG A 89 -10.59 -5.66 3.40
CA ARG A 89 -9.34 -5.76 4.16
C ARG A 89 -9.61 -6.52 5.45
N LYS A 90 -8.89 -7.62 5.66
CA LYS A 90 -8.92 -8.35 6.94
C LYS A 90 -8.18 -7.50 7.96
N LEU A 91 -8.93 -6.70 8.70
CA LEU A 91 -8.38 -5.88 9.79
C LEU A 91 -8.04 -6.78 10.97
N GLY A 92 -6.90 -6.54 11.60
CA GLY A 92 -6.55 -7.22 12.85
C GLY A 92 -7.54 -6.87 13.97
N PRO A 93 -7.58 -7.63 15.09
CA PRO A 93 -8.58 -7.45 16.14
C PRO A 93 -8.68 -6.01 16.68
N VAL A 94 -7.53 -5.36 16.88
CA VAL A 94 -7.47 -3.97 17.34
C VAL A 94 -7.96 -2.98 16.28
N ALA A 95 -7.64 -3.22 15.02
CA ALA A 95 -8.08 -2.36 13.92
C ALA A 95 -9.60 -2.49 13.68
N ALA A 96 -10.13 -3.71 13.77
CA ALA A 96 -11.57 -3.97 13.71
C ALA A 96 -12.32 -3.33 14.88
N PHE A 97 -11.75 -3.36 16.08
CA PHE A 97 -12.28 -2.63 17.23
C PHE A 97 -12.36 -1.13 16.95
N TRP A 98 -11.29 -0.50 16.46
CA TRP A 98 -11.28 0.93 16.17
C TRP A 98 -12.28 1.31 15.08
N GLU A 99 -12.41 0.52 14.01
CA GLU A 99 -13.45 0.76 13.00
C GLU A 99 -14.86 0.68 13.58
N ARG A 100 -15.14 -0.34 14.41
CA ARG A 100 -16.44 -0.49 15.06
C ARG A 100 -16.72 0.62 16.07
N PHE A 101 -15.68 1.07 16.79
CA PHE A 101 -15.78 2.15 17.76
C PHE A 101 -16.03 3.50 17.08
N LEU A 102 -15.51 3.70 15.87
CA LEU A 102 -15.65 4.94 15.09
C LEU A 102 -16.90 4.97 14.18
N GLN A 103 -17.51 3.83 13.85
CA GLN A 103 -18.75 3.72 13.07
C GLN A 103 -19.90 4.65 13.52
N PRO A 104 -20.16 4.87 14.83
CA PRO A 104 -21.19 5.81 15.26
C PRO A 104 -20.84 7.29 15.02
N GLY A 105 -19.71 7.63 14.39
CA GLY A 105 -19.40 8.96 13.84
C GLY A 105 -19.22 10.10 14.86
N ASP A 106 -19.39 9.81 16.14
CA ASP A 106 -19.36 10.79 17.24
C ASP A 106 -18.02 11.54 17.34
N ALA A 107 -18.09 12.87 17.47
CA ALA A 107 -16.93 13.76 17.45
C ALA A 107 -15.95 13.48 18.58
N TRP A 108 -16.45 13.13 19.77
CA TRP A 108 -15.62 12.73 20.92
C TRP A 108 -14.76 11.51 20.60
N ARG A 109 -15.32 10.52 19.90
CA ARG A 109 -14.63 9.26 19.57
C ARG A 109 -13.50 9.49 18.57
N GLN A 110 -13.71 10.40 17.62
CA GLN A 110 -12.67 10.83 16.69
C GLN A 110 -11.54 11.55 17.42
N GLN A 111 -11.85 12.42 18.38
CA GLN A 111 -10.85 13.12 19.18
C GLN A 111 -9.98 12.14 20.00
N VAL A 112 -10.58 11.15 20.67
CA VAL A 112 -9.84 10.10 21.40
C VAL A 112 -8.96 9.30 20.45
N HIS A 113 -9.48 8.92 19.28
CA HIS A 113 -8.70 8.18 18.29
C HIS A 113 -7.52 9.02 17.78
N ASN A 114 -7.70 10.31 17.54
CA ASN A 114 -6.62 11.22 17.12
C ASN A 114 -5.55 11.35 18.21
N PHE A 115 -5.94 11.45 19.47
CA PHE A 115 -5.00 11.48 20.60
C PHE A 115 -4.22 10.17 20.70
N TYR A 116 -4.89 9.02 20.56
CA TYR A 116 -4.25 7.71 20.55
C TYR A 116 -3.23 7.56 19.40
N GLN A 117 -3.60 7.98 18.19
CA GLN A 117 -2.70 7.95 17.03
C GLN A 117 -1.51 8.89 17.21
N GLY A 118 -1.75 10.09 17.73
CA GLY A 118 -0.69 11.04 18.08
C GLY A 118 0.27 10.47 19.12
N GLY A 119 -0.25 9.90 20.20
CA GLY A 119 0.56 9.23 21.24
C GLY A 119 1.37 8.06 20.70
N ARG A 120 0.76 7.20 19.87
CA ARG A 120 1.45 6.11 19.18
C ARG A 120 2.57 6.62 18.28
N PHE A 121 2.35 7.71 17.55
CA PHE A 121 3.36 8.32 16.70
C PHE A 121 4.54 8.82 17.54
N VAL A 122 4.28 9.60 18.61
CA VAL A 122 5.33 10.10 19.51
C VAL A 122 6.13 8.94 20.10
N MET A 123 5.45 7.89 20.59
CA MET A 123 6.13 6.73 21.17
C MET A 123 7.04 6.03 20.15
N LEU A 124 6.52 5.71 18.96
CA LEU A 124 7.25 4.89 17.98
C LEU A 124 8.25 5.67 17.14
N ARG A 125 7.98 6.95 16.84
CA ARG A 125 8.79 7.77 15.94
C ARG A 125 9.69 8.76 16.66
N VAL A 126 9.40 9.12 17.90
CA VAL A 126 10.22 10.06 18.68
C VAL A 126 10.92 9.33 19.81
N LEU A 127 10.18 8.69 20.72
CA LEU A 127 10.76 8.14 21.94
C LEU A 127 11.70 6.96 21.65
N LEU A 128 11.26 6.00 20.83
CA LEU A 128 12.04 4.81 20.55
C LEU A 128 13.35 5.12 19.79
N PRO A 129 13.36 5.95 18.73
CA PRO A 129 14.61 6.39 18.11
C PRO A 129 15.47 7.24 19.03
N ALA A 130 14.88 8.15 19.82
CA ALA A 130 15.64 8.95 20.78
C ALA A 130 16.36 8.07 21.80
N TRP A 131 15.70 7.02 22.32
CA TRP A 131 16.34 6.03 23.20
C TRP A 131 17.48 5.25 22.52
N VAL A 132 17.31 4.87 21.25
CA VAL A 132 18.38 4.20 20.49
C VAL A 132 19.57 5.14 20.31
N ILE A 133 19.33 6.42 20.00
CA ILE A 133 20.39 7.42 19.83
C ILE A 133 21.11 7.67 21.15
N THR A 134 20.39 7.85 22.27
CA THR A 134 21.03 8.07 23.57
C THR A 134 21.84 6.85 24.02
N TYR A 135 21.36 5.63 23.74
CA TYR A 135 22.12 4.40 23.95
C TYR A 135 23.38 4.37 23.09
N TYR A 136 23.26 4.70 21.80
CA TYR A 136 24.40 4.72 20.89
C TYR A 136 25.46 5.74 21.32
N LEU A 137 25.07 6.97 21.66
CA LEU A 137 25.97 8.00 22.17
C LEU A 137 26.68 7.54 23.45
N LYS A 138 25.93 6.97 24.41
CA LYS A 138 26.47 6.50 25.70
C LYS A 138 27.49 5.38 25.55
N TYR A 139 27.23 4.39 24.70
CA TYR A 139 28.06 3.18 24.66
C TYR A 139 29.05 3.11 23.51
N HIS A 140 28.81 3.86 22.43
CA HIS A 140 29.71 3.87 21.28
C HIS A 140 30.54 5.15 21.30
N VAL A 141 29.88 6.31 21.24
CA VAL A 141 30.57 7.59 21.07
C VAL A 141 31.45 7.97 22.27
N GLN A 142 30.99 7.75 23.50
CA GLN A 142 31.81 8.03 24.70
C GLN A 142 33.01 7.08 24.87
N LYS A 143 33.03 5.92 24.20
CA LYS A 143 34.18 4.99 24.26
C LYS A 143 35.28 5.35 23.26
N LEU A 144 35.00 6.20 22.27
CA LEU A 144 36.01 6.70 21.34
C LEU A 144 36.69 7.94 21.93
N PRO A 145 38.04 8.00 21.97
CA PRO A 145 38.73 9.22 22.32
C PRO A 145 38.36 10.31 21.30
N HIS A 146 37.84 11.44 21.78
CA HIS A 146 37.28 12.57 21.00
C HIS A 146 35.92 12.33 20.30
N GLY A 147 35.15 11.29 20.65
CA GLY A 147 33.84 11.05 20.05
C GLY A 147 32.82 12.18 20.29
N THR A 148 32.89 12.85 21.43
CA THR A 148 32.15 14.07 21.73
C THR A 148 33.08 15.11 22.34
N VAL A 149 33.43 16.14 21.56
CA VAL A 149 34.13 17.32 22.10
C VAL A 149 33.08 18.36 22.47
N VAL A 150 32.87 18.53 23.77
CA VAL A 150 32.01 19.59 24.31
C VAL A 150 32.88 20.80 24.58
N THR A 151 32.48 21.97 24.08
CA THR A 151 33.15 23.23 24.42
C THR A 151 32.94 23.53 25.90
N ASN A 152 33.98 23.99 26.60
CA ASN A 152 33.85 24.37 28.00
C ASN A 152 32.69 25.36 28.21
N PRO A 153 31.83 25.14 29.21
CA PRO A 153 30.70 26.02 29.47
C PRO A 153 31.19 27.44 29.78
N ARG A 154 30.43 28.45 29.35
CA ARG A 154 30.77 29.85 29.61
C ARG A 154 30.53 30.14 31.09
N ILE A 155 31.60 30.44 31.82
CA ILE A 155 31.56 30.73 33.26
C ILE A 155 31.41 32.24 33.45
N PHE A 156 30.51 32.65 34.36
CA PHE A 156 30.31 34.05 34.73
C PHE A 156 30.80 34.33 36.16
N PRO A 157 31.18 35.58 36.47
CA PRO A 157 31.60 35.98 37.81
C PRO A 157 30.48 35.73 38.83
N GLY A 158 30.80 35.10 39.97
CA GLY A 158 29.84 34.64 40.97
C GLY A 158 29.37 33.18 40.81
N ASP A 159 29.58 32.55 39.65
CA ASP A 159 29.28 31.12 39.47
C ASP A 159 30.24 30.25 40.31
N ARG A 160 29.71 29.14 40.80
CA ARG A 160 30.48 28.10 41.49
C ARG A 160 30.82 27.00 40.51
N ILE A 161 32.11 26.76 40.31
CA ILE A 161 32.59 25.63 39.52
C ILE A 161 32.38 24.37 40.38
N LEU A 162 31.46 23.49 39.97
CA LEU A 162 31.10 22.29 40.75
C LEU A 162 32.27 21.32 40.98
N GLU A 163 33.28 21.37 40.13
CA GLU A 163 34.46 20.48 40.20
C GLU A 163 35.61 21.06 41.05
N THR A 164 35.70 22.39 41.18
CA THR A 164 36.82 23.08 41.88
C THR A 164 36.37 23.72 43.19
N GLY A 165 35.07 23.98 43.37
CA GLY A 165 34.53 24.62 44.57
C GLY A 165 34.86 26.12 44.71
N GLU A 166 35.62 26.68 43.78
CA GLU A 166 35.98 28.10 43.76
C GLU A 166 34.84 28.96 43.23
N ILE A 167 34.54 30.05 43.96
CA ILE A 167 33.59 31.08 43.54
C ILE A 167 34.34 32.04 42.64
N MET A 168 33.84 32.24 41.41
CA MET A 168 34.49 33.16 40.49
C MET A 168 34.45 34.58 41.06
N PRO A 169 35.60 35.28 41.17
CA PRO A 169 35.65 36.62 41.75
C PRO A 169 34.65 37.55 41.04
N PRO A 170 33.87 38.33 41.80
CA PRO A 170 32.96 39.29 41.19
C PRO A 170 33.77 40.31 40.37
N LEU A 171 33.21 40.75 39.24
CA LEU A 171 33.76 41.88 38.50
C LEU A 171 33.86 43.07 39.46
N LYS A 172 35.00 43.76 39.45
CA LYS A 172 35.17 45.01 40.21
C LYS A 172 34.10 45.99 39.72
N ASP A 173 33.42 46.66 40.66
CA ASP A 173 32.37 47.62 40.32
C ASP A 173 32.88 48.60 39.28
N GLU A 174 32.32 48.53 38.06
CA GLU A 174 32.50 49.61 37.11
C GLU A 174 31.83 50.83 37.72
N LEU A 175 32.68 51.71 38.23
CA LEU A 175 32.37 53.05 38.70
C LEU A 175 31.40 53.66 37.68
N HIS A 176 30.10 53.70 38.02
CA HIS A 176 29.03 54.17 37.15
C HIS A 176 29.29 55.63 36.78
N LYS A 177 30.04 55.85 35.69
CA LYS A 177 30.12 57.13 35.01
C LYS A 177 28.98 57.20 34.00
N HIS A 178 27.77 57.31 34.54
CA HIS A 178 26.68 57.94 33.81
C HIS A 178 26.79 59.44 34.08
N HIS A 179 27.44 60.15 33.15
CA HIS A 179 27.34 61.60 33.03
C HIS A 179 26.11 61.95 32.20
#